data_AF-A0A1G3MI93-F1
#
_entry.id   AF-A0A1G3MI93-F1
#
_cell.length_a   1.000
_cell.length_b   1.000
_cell.length_c   1.000
_cell.angle_alpha   90.00
_cell.angle_beta   90.00
_cell.angle_gamma   90.00
#
_symmetry.space_group_name_H-M   'P 1'
#
loop_
_entity.id
_entity.type
_entity.pdbx_description
1 polymer ?
#
loop_
_entity_poly.entity_id
_entity_poly.type
_entity_poly.pdbx_seq_one_letter_code
_entity_poly.pdbx_strand_id
1 'polypeptide(L)'
;MTTETVSGTLVFVVIVEYEDCELGVGVRTTVAGTNELAARYHARPKVWGVHLVVLRLDDDGRGHAYREWLPDNPLSEDADWLREMEAGDE
;
A
#
# COMPACT_ATOMS: atom_id res chain seq x y z
N MET A 1 -19.64 26.36 3.36
CA MET A 1 -18.75 25.32 2.85
C MET A 1 -18.10 24.73 4.08
N THR A 2 -18.68 23.63 4.58
CA THR A 2 -18.17 22.88 5.73
C THR A 2 -17.17 21.89 5.17
N THR A 3 -15.89 22.07 5.48
CA THR A 3 -14.84 21.08 5.28
C THR A 3 -15.17 19.89 6.17
N GLU A 4 -15.82 18.88 5.63
CA GLU A 4 -15.95 17.59 6.29
C GLU A 4 -14.58 16.93 6.22
N THR A 5 -13.90 16.87 7.37
CA THR A 5 -12.67 16.08 7.51
C THR A 5 -13.06 14.62 7.28
N VAL A 6 -12.67 14.04 6.15
CA VAL A 6 -12.95 12.63 5.88
C VAL A 6 -11.99 11.79 6.70
N SER A 7 -12.46 11.26 7.83
CA SER A 7 -11.72 10.31 8.66
C SER A 7 -11.72 8.95 7.94
N GLY A 8 -10.51 8.47 7.63
CA GLY A 8 -10.31 7.14 7.08
C GLY A 8 -8.90 6.66 7.36
N THR A 9 -8.76 5.46 7.90
CA THR A 9 -7.43 4.90 8.17
C THR A 9 -6.92 4.19 6.92
N LEU A 10 -5.78 4.64 6.39
CA LEU A 10 -5.06 3.95 5.32
C LEU A 10 -4.14 2.87 5.93
N VAL A 11 -4.31 1.65 5.42
CA VAL A 11 -3.47 0.49 5.78
C VAL A 11 -2.81 -0.03 4.50
N PHE A 12 -1.49 -0.06 4.51
CA PHE A 12 -0.67 -0.57 3.42
C PHE A 12 -0.23 -1.99 3.77
N VAL A 13 -0.56 -2.93 2.90
CA VAL A 13 -0.21 -4.34 3.01
C VAL A 13 0.77 -4.67 1.90
N VAL A 14 1.97 -5.11 2.29
CA VAL A 14 3.00 -5.61 1.39
C VAL A 14 2.90 -7.13 1.38
N ILE A 15 2.62 -7.72 0.24
CA ILE A 15 2.63 -9.17 0.02
C ILE A 15 3.91 -9.50 -0.75
N VAL A 16 4.66 -10.48 -0.27
CA VAL A 16 5.95 -10.89 -0.82
C VAL A 16 5.81 -12.33 -1.28
N GLU A 17 6.09 -12.58 -2.55
CA GLU A 17 6.10 -13.91 -3.13
C GLU A 17 7.54 -14.40 -3.22
N TYR A 18 7.82 -15.57 -2.66
CA TYR A 18 9.13 -16.21 -2.73
C TYR A 18 9.15 -17.30 -3.82
N GLU A 19 10.33 -17.62 -4.35
CA GLU A 19 10.54 -18.61 -5.41
C GLU A 19 10.07 -20.03 -5.04
N ASP A 20 10.04 -20.34 -3.74
CA ASP A 20 9.53 -21.61 -3.18
C ASP A 20 8.01 -21.59 -2.93
N CYS A 21 7.31 -20.62 -3.51
CA CYS A 21 5.87 -20.39 -3.32
C CYS A 21 5.47 -20.06 -1.87
N GLU A 22 6.41 -19.69 -1.00
CA GLU A 22 6.08 -19.10 0.29
C GLU A 22 5.56 -17.67 0.14
N LEU A 23 4.68 -17.25 1.04
CA LEU A 23 4.13 -15.90 1.09
C LEU A 23 4.54 -15.19 2.37
N GLY A 24 5.14 -14.02 2.23
CA GLY A 24 5.36 -13.06 3.31
C GLY A 24 4.31 -11.96 3.29
N VAL A 25 3.83 -11.55 4.47
CA VAL A 25 2.91 -10.41 4.60
C VAL A 25 3.47 -9.42 5.61
N GLY A 26 3.49 -8.15 5.24
CA GLY A 26 3.83 -7.04 6.13
C GLY A 26 2.80 -5.94 6.06
N VAL A 27 2.48 -5.35 7.22
CA VAL A 27 1.50 -4.27 7.32
C VAL A 27 2.18 -2.99 7.78
N ARG A 28 1.81 -1.88 7.16
CA ARG A 28 2.29 -0.51 7.43
C ARG A 28 1.12 0.45 7.36
N THR A 29 1.28 1.60 7.98
CA THR A 29 0.27 2.68 8.01
C THR A 29 0.79 3.97 7.37
N THR A 30 2.01 3.92 6.80
CA THR A 30 2.62 5.07 6.12
C THR A 30 3.21 4.63 4.78
N VAL A 31 3.14 5.53 3.80
CA VAL A 31 3.74 5.31 2.47
C VAL A 31 5.25 5.09 2.59
N ALA A 32 5.94 5.95 3.34
CA ALA A 32 7.39 5.83 3.55
C ALA A 32 7.79 4.48 4.17
N GLY A 33 7.10 4.05 5.23
CA GLY A 33 7.37 2.76 5.88
C GLY A 33 7.04 1.55 5.00
N THR A 34 6.14 1.72 4.04
CA THR A 34 5.79 0.72 3.03
C THR A 34 6.86 0.62 1.95
N ASN A 35 7.32 1.76 1.42
CA ASN A 35 8.40 1.82 0.43
C ASN A 35 9.70 1.25 0.99
N GLU A 36 10.06 1.57 2.24
CA GLU A 36 11.20 0.96 2.93
C GLU A 36 11.06 -0.56 3.05
N LEU A 37 9.86 -1.03 3.39
CA LEU A 37 9.60 -2.46 3.56
C LEU A 37 9.69 -3.20 2.21
N ALA A 38 9.07 -2.66 1.17
CA ALA A 38 9.13 -3.22 -0.18
C ALA A 38 10.58 -3.27 -0.68
N ALA A 39 11.35 -2.18 -0.53
CA ALA A 39 12.76 -2.13 -0.93
C ALA A 39 13.60 -3.20 -0.20
N ARG A 40 13.37 -3.39 1.10
CA ARG A 40 14.04 -4.45 1.88
C ARG A 40 13.71 -5.84 1.38
N TYR A 41 12.50 -6.09 0.86
CA TYR A 41 12.13 -7.38 0.31
C TYR A 41 12.66 -7.60 -1.11
N HIS A 42 12.64 -6.60 -1.98
CA HIS A 42 13.28 -6.68 -3.30
C HIS A 42 14.77 -7.00 -3.22
N ALA A 43 15.45 -6.53 -2.18
CA ALA A 43 16.87 -6.83 -1.95
C ALA A 43 17.14 -8.26 -1.43
N ARG A 44 16.10 -9.04 -1.08
CA ARG A 44 16.28 -10.40 -0.56
C ARG A 44 16.44 -11.42 -1.69
N PRO A 45 17.38 -12.37 -1.56
CA PRO A 45 17.43 -13.50 -2.46
C PRO A 45 16.14 -14.31 -2.35
N LYS A 46 15.74 -14.93 -3.46
CA LYS A 46 14.52 -15.75 -3.60
C LYS A 46 13.19 -15.02 -3.54
N VAL A 47 13.15 -13.69 -3.52
CA VAL A 47 11.89 -12.96 -3.72
C VAL A 47 11.59 -12.91 -5.21
N TRP A 48 10.46 -13.49 -5.61
CA TRP A 48 9.93 -13.48 -6.97
C TRP A 48 9.17 -12.19 -7.28
N GLY A 49 8.42 -11.68 -6.30
CA GLY A 49 7.60 -10.48 -6.49
C GLY A 49 7.19 -9.82 -5.19
N VAL A 50 6.88 -8.52 -5.29
CA VAL A 50 6.30 -7.73 -4.21
C VAL A 50 5.01 -7.08 -4.74
N HIS A 51 3.93 -7.25 -3.99
CA HIS A 51 2.64 -6.62 -4.28
C HIS A 51 2.31 -5.65 -3.17
N LEU A 52 1.72 -4.52 -3.56
CA LEU A 52 1.09 -3.61 -2.63
C LEU A 52 -0.41 -3.77 -2.69
N VAL A 53 -1.02 -3.83 -1.51
CA VAL A 53 -2.46 -3.66 -1.34
C VAL A 53 -2.67 -2.49 -0.37
N VAL A 54 -3.42 -1.48 -0.78
CA VAL A 54 -3.87 -0.40 0.10
C VAL A 54 -5.32 -0.63 0.47
N LEU A 55 -5.59 -0.59 1.76
CA LEU A 55 -6.91 -0.70 2.34
C LEU A 55 -7.27 0.67 2.93
N ARG A 56 -8.34 1.29 2.42
CA ARG A 56 -8.98 2.44 3.07
C ARG A 56 -10.12 1.92 3.92
N LEU A 57 -10.04 2.15 5.22
CA LEU A 57 -11.15 1.91 6.15
C LEU A 57 -11.91 3.22 6.33
N ASP A 58 -13.20 3.21 6.01
CA ASP A 58 -14.09 4.34 6.35
C ASP A 58 -14.52 4.29 7.83
N ASP A 59 -15.19 5.35 8.29
CA ASP A 59 -15.68 5.47 9.67
C ASP A 59 -16.76 4.43 10.02
N ASP A 60 -17.41 3.84 9.01
CA ASP A 60 -18.40 2.77 9.15
C ASP A 60 -17.75 1.37 9.20
N GLY A 61 -16.42 1.30 9.12
CA GLY A 61 -15.64 0.05 9.16
C GLY A 61 -15.67 -0.74 7.85
N ARG A 62 -16.11 -0.15 6.73
CA ARG A 62 -16.02 -0.76 5.41
C ARG A 62 -14.63 -0.51 4.82
N GLY A 63 -14.05 -1.60 4.31
CA GLY A 63 -12.75 -1.58 3.67
C GLY A 63 -12.85 -1.51 2.16
N HIS A 64 -12.21 -0.51 1.56
CA HIS A 64 -11.96 -0.45 0.12
C HIS A 64 -10.53 -0.89 -0.16
N ALA A 65 -10.37 -1.92 -1.00
CA ALA A 65 -9.07 -2.49 -1.31
C ALA A 65 -8.62 -2.13 -2.72
N TYR A 66 -7.37 -1.66 -2.82
CA TYR A 66 -6.72 -1.28 -4.06
C TYR A 66 -5.41 -2.05 -4.15
N ARG A 67 -5.18 -2.75 -5.26
CA ARG A 67 -3.98 -3.58 -5.45
C ARG A 67 -3.18 -3.05 -6.62
N GLU A 68 -1.89 -2.88 -6.40
CA GLU A 68 -0.92 -2.56 -7.45
C GLU A 68 0.26 -3.54 -7.41
N TRP A 69 0.71 -3.95 -8.59
CA TRP A 69 1.93 -4.72 -8.72
C TRP A 69 3.11 -3.76 -8.89
N LEU A 70 4.13 -3.92 -8.06
CA LEU A 70 5.33 -3.08 -8.05
C LEU A 70 6.52 -3.93 -8.49
N PRO A 71 6.79 -4.06 -9.81
CA PRO A 71 7.89 -4.88 -10.29
C PRO A 71 9.26 -4.35 -9.86
N ASP A 72 9.45 -3.03 -9.81
CA ASP A 72 10.79 -2.42 -9.74
C ASP A 72 11.04 -1.47 -8.54
N ASN A 73 10.02 -1.14 -7.74
CA ASN A 73 10.00 -0.23 -6.57
C ASN A 73 10.62 1.18 -6.79
N PRO A 74 9.90 2.30 -6.51
CA PRO A 74 8.95 2.49 -5.42
C PRO A 74 7.51 2.78 -5.86
N LEU A 75 6.57 2.76 -4.90
CA LEU A 75 5.37 3.60 -5.04
C LEU A 75 5.88 5.02 -5.29
N SER A 76 5.55 5.56 -6.44
CA SER A 76 5.66 6.98 -6.62
C SER A 76 4.69 7.63 -5.63
N GLU A 77 5.17 8.60 -4.84
CA GLU A 77 4.29 9.53 -4.11
C GLU A 77 3.34 10.26 -5.08
N ASP A 78 3.63 10.20 -6.39
CA ASP A 78 2.81 10.74 -7.48
C ASP A 78 1.85 9.73 -8.11
N ALA A 79 1.65 8.54 -7.53
CA ALA A 79 0.67 7.61 -8.08
C ALA A 79 -0.71 8.29 -8.09
N ASP A 80 -1.32 8.46 -9.27
CA ASP A 80 -2.56 9.22 -9.43
C ASP A 80 -3.67 8.68 -8.51
N TRP A 81 -3.73 7.38 -8.27
CA TRP A 81 -4.68 6.77 -7.34
C TRP A 81 -4.39 7.08 -5.86
N LEU A 82 -3.11 7.25 -5.47
CA LEU A 82 -2.72 7.64 -4.12
C LEU A 82 -3.11 9.11 -3.88
N ARG A 83 -2.86 9.96 -4.89
CA ARG A 83 -3.34 11.34 -4.89
C ARG A 83 -4.85 11.43 -4.93
N GLU A 84 -5.58 10.61 -5.68
CA GLU A 84 -7.05 10.59 -5.68
C GLU A 84 -7.62 10.08 -4.34
N MET A 85 -6.90 9.22 -3.62
CA MET A 85 -7.28 8.81 -2.26
C MET A 85 -7.04 9.89 -1.22
N GLU A 86 -5.92 10.62 -1.34
CA GLU A 86 -5.62 11.78 -0.52
C GLU A 86 -6.51 12.98 -0.88
N ALA A 87 -6.78 13.21 -2.17
CA ALA A 87 -7.58 14.32 -2.72
C ALA A 87 -9.08 14.02 -2.79
N GLY A 88 -9.52 12.82 -2.38
CA GLY A 88 -10.89 12.62 -1.89
C GLY A 88 -11.22 13.47 -0.64
N ASP A 89 -10.29 14.35 -0.23
CA ASP A 89 -10.41 15.53 0.63
C ASP A 89 -11.05 16.79 -0.04
N GLU A 90 -11.27 16.85 -1.36
CA GLU A 90 -11.89 18.02 -2.04
C GLU A 90 -13.39 17.90 -2.33
#